data_AF-A0A3M1R029-F1
#
_entry.id   AF-A0A3M1R029-F1
#
_cell.length_a   1.000
_cell.length_b   1.000
_cell.length_c   1.000
_cell.angle_alpha   90.00
_cell.angle_beta   90.00
_cell.angle_gamma   90.00
#
_symmetry.space_group_name_H-M   'P 1'
#
loop_
_entity.id
_entity.type
_entity.pdbx_description
1 polymer ?
#
loop_
_entity_poly.entity_id
_entity_poly.type
_entity_poly.pdbx_seq_one_letter_code
_entity_poly.pdbx_strand_id
1 'polypeptide(L)'
;MCFLPLLLNPYYLIILSYALVYAIACLGVNLLFGYTGLVSLGHAAYFGVGAYMGGFLYAFSELKSLELYLLTGLVAATALAALLGAICVRATRMHFAILTLAFAQMVHSLFI
;
A
#
# COMPACT_ATOMS: atom_id res chain seq x y z
N MET A 1 -8.08 -3.00 -16.41
CA MET A 1 -7.39 -4.25 -16.81
C MET A 1 -8.23 -5.16 -17.71
N CYS A 2 -9.57 -5.17 -17.62
CA CYS A 2 -10.39 -6.21 -18.27
C CYS A 2 -10.38 -6.24 -19.82
N PHE A 3 -10.08 -5.13 -20.50
CA PHE A 3 -10.11 -5.04 -21.98
C PHE A 3 -8.72 -4.94 -22.66
N LEU A 4 -7.66 -4.73 -21.88
CA LEU A 4 -6.32 -4.48 -22.40
C LEU A 4 -5.51 -5.72 -22.86
N PRO A 5 -5.75 -6.96 -22.38
CA PRO A 5 -4.93 -8.11 -22.77
C PRO A 5 -5.20 -8.60 -24.21
N LEU A 6 -6.21 -8.08 -24.88
CA LEU A 6 -6.53 -8.44 -26.26
C LEU A 6 -5.72 -7.64 -27.29
N LEU A 7 -5.07 -6.54 -26.90
CA LEU A 7 -4.41 -5.60 -27.83
C LEU A 7 -2.89 -5.47 -27.63
N LEU A 8 -2.34 -5.91 -26.48
CA LEU A 8 -0.97 -5.63 -26.05
C LEU A 8 -0.19 -6.88 -25.67
N ASN A 9 1.08 -6.94 -26.07
CA ASN A 9 2.01 -8.01 -25.70
C ASN A 9 2.19 -8.07 -24.17
N PRO A 10 2.21 -9.26 -23.55
CA PRO A 10 2.29 -9.44 -22.09
C PRO A 10 3.43 -8.67 -21.41
N TYR A 11 4.53 -8.41 -22.10
CA TYR A 11 5.63 -7.59 -21.56
C TYR A 11 5.19 -6.16 -21.22
N TYR A 12 4.47 -5.50 -22.13
CA TYR A 12 4.00 -4.13 -21.91
C TYR A 12 2.89 -4.06 -20.85
N LEU A 13 2.10 -5.12 -20.69
CA LEU A 13 1.08 -5.20 -19.65
C LEU A 13 1.68 -5.21 -18.24
N ILE A 14 2.82 -5.90 -18.05
CA ILE A 14 3.52 -5.96 -16.76
C ILE A 14 4.07 -4.57 -16.40
N ILE A 15 4.76 -3.93 -17.35
CA ILE A 15 5.32 -2.58 -17.14
C ILE A 15 4.22 -1.58 -16.82
N LEU A 16 3.12 -1.60 -17.58
CA LEU A 16 1.98 -0.72 -17.35
C LEU A 16 1.35 -0.97 -15.98
N SER A 17 1.25 -2.23 -15.55
CA SER A 17 0.71 -2.56 -14.22
C SER A 17 1.57 -1.98 -13.10
N TYR A 18 2.90 -2.13 -13.17
CA TYR A 18 3.79 -1.50 -12.20
C TYR A 18 3.70 0.03 -12.25
N ALA A 19 3.66 0.62 -13.44
CA ALA A 19 3.51 2.07 -13.60
C ALA A 19 2.22 2.59 -12.95
N LEU A 20 1.10 1.88 -13.11
CA LEU A 20 -0.18 2.24 -12.49
C LEU A 20 -0.14 2.10 -10.96
N VAL A 21 0.47 1.04 -10.43
CA VAL A 21 0.64 0.85 -8.98
C VAL A 21 1.46 1.99 -8.38
N TYR A 22 2.60 2.34 -8.99
CA TYR A 22 3.42 3.46 -8.53
C TYR A 22 2.75 4.82 -8.74
N ALA A 23 1.94 4.99 -9.79
CA ALA A 23 1.16 6.21 -9.99
C ALA A 23 0.16 6.43 -8.85
N ILE A 24 -0.56 5.37 -8.43
CA ILE A 24 -1.47 5.42 -7.28
C ILE A 24 -0.69 5.74 -5.99
N ALA A 25 0.48 5.13 -5.80
CA ALA A 25 1.36 5.41 -4.66
C ALA A 25 1.77 6.90 -4.62
N CYS A 26 2.23 7.45 -5.75
CA CYS A 26 2.60 8.85 -5.89
C CYS A 26 1.41 9.78 -5.65
N LEU A 27 0.22 9.44 -6.14
CA LEU A 27 -0.99 10.21 -5.88
C LEU A 27 -1.34 10.25 -4.39
N GLY A 28 -1.20 9.14 -3.67
CA GLY A 28 -1.42 9.08 -2.22
C GLY A 28 -0.46 9.99 -1.45
N VAL A 29 0.84 9.92 -1.77
CA VAL A 29 1.87 10.80 -1.18
C VAL A 29 1.58 12.26 -1.52
N ASN A 30 1.23 12.56 -2.78
CA ASN A 30 0.90 13.91 -3.24
C ASN A 30 -0.36 14.45 -2.56
N LEU A 31 -1.37 13.62 -2.31
CA LEU A 31 -2.57 14.04 -1.57
C LEU A 31 -2.18 14.46 -0.15
N LEU A 32 -1.41 13.62 0.54
CA LEU A 32 -1.03 13.92 1.92
C LEU A 32 -0.14 15.16 1.99
N PHE A 33 0.90 15.21 1.15
CA PHE A 33 1.83 16.33 1.12
C PHE A 33 1.18 17.62 0.62
N GLY A 34 0.39 17.55 -0.45
CA GLY A 34 -0.25 18.70 -1.08
C GLY A 34 -1.34 19.35 -0.23
N TYR A 35 -2.14 18.56 0.49
CA TYR A 35 -3.22 19.11 1.33
C TYR A 35 -2.80 19.39 2.77
N THR A 36 -1.87 18.62 3.35
CA THR A 36 -1.50 18.77 4.78
C THR A 36 -0.10 19.33 5.00
N GLY A 37 0.76 19.33 3.98
CA GLY A 37 2.19 19.67 4.12
C GLY A 37 2.99 18.64 4.91
N LEU A 38 2.42 17.47 5.21
CA LEU A 38 3.07 16.37 5.92
C LEU A 38 3.61 15.32 4.95
N VAL A 39 4.82 14.84 5.21
CA VAL A 39 5.44 13.75 4.45
C VAL A 39 5.34 12.47 5.27
N SER A 40 4.66 11.45 4.75
CA SER A 40 4.65 10.11 5.37
C SER A 40 5.67 9.21 4.69
N LEU A 41 6.63 8.71 5.47
CA LEU A 41 7.65 7.75 5.01
C LEU A 41 7.21 6.30 5.27
N GLY A 42 6.01 6.09 5.82
CA GLY A 42 5.48 4.77 6.18
C GLY A 42 4.85 3.97 5.04
N HIS A 43 4.80 4.52 3.83
CA HIS A 43 4.08 3.91 2.70
C HIS A 43 4.52 2.47 2.40
N ALA A 44 5.81 2.17 2.54
CA ALA A 44 6.35 0.82 2.33
C ALA A 44 5.72 -0.23 3.26
N ALA A 45 5.40 0.15 4.51
CA ALA A 45 4.75 -0.76 5.46
C ALA A 45 3.30 -1.08 5.03
N TYR A 46 2.55 -0.10 4.55
CA TYR A 46 1.18 -0.33 4.06
C TYR A 46 1.17 -1.23 2.81
N PHE A 47 2.10 -1.00 1.89
CA PHE A 47 2.29 -1.87 0.72
C PHE A 47 2.66 -3.31 1.13
N GLY A 48 3.57 -3.46 2.09
CA GLY A 48 3.99 -4.77 2.61
C GLY A 48 2.85 -5.54 3.25
N VAL A 49 2.07 -4.91 4.14
CA VAL A 49 0.94 -5.57 4.81
C VAL A 49 -0.17 -5.94 3.82
N GLY A 50 -0.48 -5.05 2.87
CA GLY A 50 -1.47 -5.35 1.82
C GLY A 50 -1.06 -6.54 0.95
N ALA A 51 0.21 -6.59 0.53
CA ALA A 51 0.75 -7.71 -0.26
C ALA A 51 0.80 -9.01 0.55
N TYR A 52 1.20 -8.94 1.83
CA TYR A 52 1.24 -10.10 2.71
C TYR A 52 -0.14 -10.70 2.92
N MET A 53 -1.17 -9.87 3.16
CA MET A 53 -2.52 -10.39 3.37
C MET A 53 -3.12 -11.01 2.11
N GLY A 54 -2.85 -10.43 0.93
CA GLY A 54 -3.21 -11.04 -0.35
C GLY A 54 -2.52 -12.39 -0.57
N GLY A 55 -1.21 -12.48 -0.28
CA GLY A 55 -0.43 -13.71 -0.37
C GLY A 55 -0.87 -14.78 0.64
N PHE A 56 -1.19 -14.38 1.87
CA PHE A 56 -1.74 -15.26 2.89
C PHE A 56 -3.05 -15.89 2.42
N LEU A 57 -3.99 -15.07 1.92
CA LEU A 57 -5.25 -15.61 1.41
C LEU A 57 -5.03 -16.52 0.19
N TYR A 58 -4.06 -16.21 -0.67
CA TYR A 58 -3.70 -17.08 -1.81
C TYR A 58 -3.14 -18.44 -1.36
N ALA A 59 -2.37 -18.46 -0.29
CA ALA A 59 -1.78 -19.69 0.25
C ALA A 59 -2.80 -20.55 1.03
N PHE A 60 -3.75 -19.93 1.74
CA PHE A 60 -4.65 -20.63 2.66
C PHE A 60 -6.08 -20.82 2.12
N SER A 61 -6.45 -20.21 0.99
CA SER A 61 -7.79 -20.38 0.38
C SER A 61 -7.71 -20.94 -1.03
N GLU A 62 -8.53 -21.95 -1.35
CA GLU A 62 -8.70 -22.48 -2.70
C GLU A 62 -9.45 -21.49 -3.64
N LEU A 63 -10.00 -20.41 -3.08
CA LEU A 63 -10.73 -19.36 -3.78
C LEU A 63 -9.79 -18.47 -4.60
N LYS A 64 -9.62 -18.79 -5.90
CA LYS A 64 -8.84 -18.01 -6.87
C LYS A 64 -9.57 -16.74 -7.37
N SER A 65 -10.31 -16.05 -6.51
CA SER A 65 -11.02 -14.83 -6.89
C SER A 65 -10.13 -13.61 -6.67
N LEU A 66 -9.71 -12.96 -7.77
CA LEU A 66 -8.87 -11.76 -7.74
C LEU A 66 -9.47 -10.65 -6.86
N GLU A 67 -10.79 -10.49 -6.92
CA GLU A 67 -11.51 -9.46 -6.17
C GLU A 67 -11.39 -9.65 -4.65
N LEU A 68 -11.40 -10.91 -4.19
CA LEU A 68 -11.24 -11.21 -2.76
C LEU A 68 -9.83 -10.85 -2.28
N TYR A 69 -8.79 -11.21 -3.04
CA TYR A 69 -7.40 -10.88 -2.69
C TYR A 69 -7.19 -9.37 -2.59
N LEU A 70 -7.79 -8.62 -3.52
CA LEU A 70 -7.70 -7.16 -3.54
C LEU A 70 -8.46 -6.55 -2.36
N LEU A 71 -9.66 -7.05 -2.04
CA LEU A 71 -10.46 -6.62 -0.90
C LEU A 71 -9.75 -6.87 0.43
N THR A 72 -9.19 -8.06 0.65
CA THR A 72 -8.51 -8.37 1.91
C THR A 72 -7.25 -7.54 2.09
N GLY A 73 -6.47 -7.35 1.02
CA GLY A 73 -5.30 -6.47 1.04
C GLY A 73 -5.68 -5.02 1.32
N LEU A 74 -6.74 -4.53 0.67
CA LEU A 74 -7.26 -3.17 0.89
C LEU A 74 -7.73 -2.97 2.33
N VAL A 75 -8.50 -3.91 2.89
CA VAL A 75 -9.00 -3.81 4.27
C VAL A 75 -7.85 -3.84 5.27
N ALA A 76 -6.88 -4.74 5.10
CA ALA A 76 -5.73 -4.84 5.99
C ALA A 76 -4.83 -3.59 5.95
N ALA A 77 -4.50 -3.11 4.74
CA ALA A 77 -3.71 -1.88 4.57
C ALA A 77 -4.45 -0.65 5.11
N THR A 78 -5.76 -0.55 4.88
CA THR A 78 -6.59 0.56 5.38
C THR A 78 -6.69 0.55 6.90
N ALA A 79 -6.88 -0.63 7.50
CA ALA A 79 -6.92 -0.78 8.96
C ALA A 79 -5.59 -0.34 9.60
N LEU A 80 -4.45 -0.78 9.04
CA LEU A 80 -3.13 -0.37 9.51
C LEU A 80 -2.91 1.14 9.33
N ALA A 81 -3.26 1.69 8.17
CA ALA A 81 -3.14 3.12 7.89
C ALA A 81 -4.03 3.97 8.81
N ALA A 82 -5.23 3.50 9.16
CA ALA A 82 -6.11 4.17 10.10
C ALA A 82 -5.53 4.16 11.53
N LEU A 83 -5.01 3.02 11.99
CA LEU A 83 -4.36 2.89 13.30
C LEU A 83 -3.13 3.79 13.41
N LEU A 84 -2.20 3.68 12.46
CA LEU A 84 -0.98 4.49 12.47
C LEU A 84 -1.29 5.97 12.22
N GLY A 85 -2.23 6.28 11.35
CA GLY A 85 -2.68 7.65 11.06
C GLY A 85 -3.28 8.34 12.28
N ALA A 86 -4.15 7.65 13.03
CA ALA A 86 -4.78 8.20 14.24
C ALA A 86 -3.74 8.59 15.31
N ILE A 87 -2.63 7.85 15.40
CA ILE A 87 -1.52 8.16 16.31
C ILE A 87 -0.64 9.26 15.73
N CYS A 88 -0.25 9.14 14.46
CA CYS A 88 0.72 10.03 13.83
C CYS A 88 0.21 11.46 13.65
N VAL A 89 -1.09 11.66 13.35
CA VAL A 89 -1.68 12.99 13.08
C VAL A 89 -1.54 13.96 14.26
N ARG A 90 -1.29 13.44 15.48
CA ARG A 90 -1.05 14.27 16.67
C ARG A 90 0.34 14.92 16.68
N ALA A 91 1.24 14.53 15.77
CA ALA A 91 2.61 15.02 15.70
C ALA A 91 2.80 16.17 14.70
N THR A 92 3.70 17.10 15.02
CA THR A 92 4.03 18.27 14.18
C THR A 92 5.03 17.92 13.07
N ARG A 93 4.73 18.28 11.82
CA ARG A 93 5.56 18.21 10.58
C ARG A 93 6.73 17.21 10.59
N MET A 94 7.85 17.56 11.23
CA MET A 94 9.07 16.75 11.24
C MET A 94 8.92 15.47 12.09
N HIS A 95 8.24 15.58 13.24
CA HIS A 95 7.92 14.45 14.10
C HIS A 95 6.98 13.45 13.42
N PHE A 96 6.05 13.93 12.57
CA PHE A 96 5.18 13.05 11.78
C PHE A 96 6.00 12.14 10.86
N ALA A 97 6.95 12.72 10.11
CA ALA A 97 7.80 11.95 9.21
C ALA A 97 8.64 10.89 9.98
N ILE A 98 9.28 11.29 11.07
CA ILE A 98 10.11 10.39 11.90
C ILE A 98 9.25 9.27 12.51
N LEU A 99 8.06 9.61 13.03
CA LEU A 99 7.16 8.64 13.64
C LEU A 99 6.63 7.63 12.62
N THR A 100 6.24 8.07 11.42
CA THR A 100 5.83 7.16 10.34
C THR A 100 6.96 6.25 9.88
N LEU A 101 8.20 6.73 9.88
CA LEU A 101 9.38 5.91 9.57
C LEU A 101 9.64 4.88 10.67
N ALA A 102 9.55 5.28 11.95
CA ALA A 102 9.71 4.37 13.09
C ALA A 102 8.68 3.23 13.04
N PHE A 103 7.41 3.56 12.77
CA PHE A 103 6.38 2.53 12.59
C PHE A 103 6.65 1.62 11.39
N ALA A 104 7.17 2.16 10.29
CA ALA A 104 7.54 1.34 9.14
C ALA A 104 8.64 0.33 9.49
N GLN A 105 9.63 0.75 10.29
CA GLN A 105 10.68 -0.13 10.78
C GLN A 105 10.16 -1.16 11.79
N MET A 106 9.22 -0.80 12.67
CA MET A 106 8.56 -1.76 13.56
C MET A 106 7.83 -2.86 12.77
N VAL A 107 7.07 -2.47 11.74
CA VAL A 107 6.40 -3.43 10.86
C VAL A 107 7.41 -4.29 10.13
N HIS A 108 8.49 -3.72 9.60
CA HIS A 108 9.55 -4.48 8.96
C HIS A 108 10.20 -5.51 9.89
N SER A 109 10.47 -5.13 11.14
CA SER A 109 11.03 -6.01 12.17
C SER A 109 10.07 -7.13 12.62
N LEU A 110 8.77 -7.03 12.35
CA LEU A 110 7.81 -8.12 12.60
C LEU A 110 7.81 -9.16 11.47
N PHE A 111 8.27 -8.77 10.28
CA PHE A 111 8.31 -9.64 9.11
C PHE A 111 9.66 -10.36 8.93
N ILE A 112 10.75 -9.79 9.45
CA ILE A 112 12.12 -10.36 9.41
C ILE A 112 12.43 -11.13 10.70
#